data_AF-A0A967ED48-F1
#
_entry.id   AF-A0A967ED48-F1
#
_cell.length_a   1.000
_cell.length_b   1.000
_cell.length_c   1.000
_cell.angle_alpha   90.00
_cell.angle_beta   90.00
_cell.angle_gamma   90.00
#
_symmetry.space_group_name_H-M   'P 1'
#
loop_
_entity.id
_entity.type
_entity.pdbx_description
1 polymer ?
#
loop_
_entity_poly.entity_id
_entity_poly.type
_entity_poly.pdbx_seq_one_letter_code
_entity_poly.pdbx_strand_id
1 'polypeptide(L)' 'MTFYIAQFTAKHRVVQVEQNSIFIWKQESGDIDPSLLEDKILRESASHFFQMVAGDNYPIAKEDIAITVWKTEPFSG' A
#
# COMPACT_ATOMS: atom_id res chain seq x y z
N MET A 1 -15.89 -14.72 -2.25
CA MET A 1 -14.87 -13.81 -2.84
C MET A 1 -15.46 -12.42 -2.87
N THR A 2 -14.93 -11.55 -2.03
CA THR A 2 -15.47 -10.20 -1.77
C THR A 2 -14.42 -9.18 -2.17
N PHE A 3 -14.86 -8.07 -2.76
CA PHE A 3 -13.99 -6.92 -3.00
C PHE A 3 -13.89 -6.11 -1.72
N TYR A 4 -12.69 -5.62 -1.44
CA TYR A 4 -12.42 -4.74 -0.32
C TYR A 4 -11.73 -3.49 -0.82
N ILE A 5 -11.93 -2.41 -0.08
CA ILE A 5 -11.28 -1.13 -0.29
C ILE A 5 -10.58 -0.72 1.00
N ALA A 6 -9.37 -0.20 0.87
CA ALA A 6 -8.59 0.31 1.98
C ALA A 6 -8.08 1.72 1.68
N GLN A 7 -8.23 2.63 2.63
CA GLN A 7 -7.48 3.87 2.63
C GLN A 7 -6.15 3.64 3.32
N PHE A 8 -5.05 4.06 2.69
CA PHE A 8 -3.72 3.96 3.26
C PHE A 8 -2.87 5.20 3.01
N THR A 9 -1.87 5.38 3.86
CA THR A 9 -0.74 6.28 3.63
C THR A 9 0.55 5.49 3.58
N ALA A 10 1.45 5.82 2.65
CA ALA A 10 2.80 5.27 2.60
C ALA A 10 3.84 6.40 2.72
N LYS A 11 4.88 6.16 3.52
CA LYS A 11 5.98 7.10 3.76
C LYS A 11 7.30 6.39 3.51
N HIS A 12 8.15 6.98 2.68
CA HIS A 12 9.54 6.54 2.57
C HIS A 12 10.39 7.30 3.58
N ARG A 13 11.39 6.62 4.15
CA ARG A 13 12.35 7.20 5.10
C ARG A 13 13.12 8.44 4.59
N VAL A 14 13.34 8.55 3.29
CA VAL A 14 14.28 9.52 2.67
C VAL A 14 13.56 10.37 1.63
N VAL A 15 12.72 9.75 0.79
CA VAL A 15 11.88 10.48 -0.17
C VAL A 15 10.83 11.27 0.62
N GLN A 16 10.95 12.59 0.64
CA GLN A 16 10.10 13.52 1.41
C GLN A 16 8.71 13.72 0.77
N VAL A 17 8.08 12.63 0.34
CA VAL A 17 6.75 12.59 -0.26
C VAL A 17 5.93 11.51 0.46
N GLU A 18 4.65 11.78 0.68
CA GLU A 18 3.70 10.81 1.22
C GLU A 18 2.75 10.38 0.10
N GLN A 19 2.54 9.07 -0.05
CA GLN A 19 1.47 8.54 -0.88
C GLN A 19 0.22 8.44 -0.02
N ASN A 20 -0.81 9.24 -0.30
CA ASN A 20 -2.14 9.06 0.27
C ASN A 20 -3.06 8.51 -0.82
N SER A 21 -3.56 7.29 -0.63
CA SER A 21 -4.25 6.59 -1.71
C SER A 21 -5.24 5.53 -1.22
N ILE A 22 -5.93 4.94 -2.19
CA ILE A 22 -6.93 3.89 -2.01
C ILE A 22 -6.43 2.62 -2.69
N PHE A 23 -6.53 1.49 -1.99
CA PHE A 23 -6.18 0.18 -2.50
C PHE A 23 -7.41 -0.72 -2.55
N ILE A 24 -7.68 -1.31 -3.71
CA ILE A 24 -8.80 -2.24 -3.92
C ILE A 24 -8.23 -3.63 -4.18
N TRP A 25 -8.73 -4.65 -3.47
CA TRP A 25 -8.34 -6.04 -3.70
C TRP A 25 -9.52 -6.98 -3.56
N LYS A 26 -9.32 -8.23 -3.98
CA LYS A 26 -10.25 -9.33 -3.77
C LYS A 26 -9.66 -10.28 -2.73
N GLN A 27 -10.51 -10.77 -1.83
CA GLN A 27 -10.12 -11.75 -0.83
C GLN A 27 -11.22 -12.83 -0.71
N GLU A 28 -10.80 -14.07 -0.46
CA GLU A 28 -11.71 -15.14 -0.07
C GLU A 28 -12.17 -14.97 1.38
N SER A 29 -13.27 -15.62 1.76
CA SER A 29 -13.87 -15.45 3.08
C SER A 29 -12.82 -15.56 4.20
N GLY A 30 -12.84 -14.62 5.15
CA GLY A 30 -11.90 -14.56 6.26
C GLY A 30 -11.69 -13.13 6.74
N ASP A 31 -11.04 -13.00 7.89
CA ASP A 31 -10.70 -11.69 8.45
C ASP A 31 -9.56 -11.04 7.65
N ILE A 32 -9.53 -9.71 7.66
CA ILE A 32 -8.44 -8.95 7.05
C ILE A 32 -7.26 -8.98 8.02
N ASP A 33 -6.18 -9.64 7.65
CA ASP A 33 -4.90 -9.54 8.36
C ASP A 33 -4.20 -8.23 7.95
N PRO A 34 -4.00 -7.28 8.89
CA PRO A 34 -3.36 -6.00 8.59
C PRO A 34 -1.95 -6.15 8.02
N SER A 35 -1.18 -7.11 8.53
CA SER A 35 0.22 -7.31 8.09
C SER A 35 0.25 -7.79 6.65
N LEU A 36 -0.63 -8.74 6.28
CA LEU A 36 -0.74 -9.22 4.91
C LEU A 36 -1.24 -8.14 3.94
N LEU A 37 -2.16 -7.28 4.41
CA LEU A 37 -2.66 -6.17 3.61
C LEU A 37 -1.58 -5.11 3.37
N GLU A 38 -0.83 -4.73 4.41
CA GLU A 38 0.30 -3.80 4.30
C GLU A 38 1.35 -4.32 3.32
N ASP A 39 1.71 -5.60 3.44
CA ASP A 39 2.62 -6.30 2.54
C ASP A 39 2.14 -6.27 1.09
N LYS A 40 0.83 -6.44 0.89
CA LYS A 40 0.21 -6.41 -0.43
C LYS A 40 0.25 -5.00 -1.02
N ILE A 41 -0.12 -3.98 -0.25
CA ILE A 41 -0.04 -2.56 -0.62
C ILE A 41 1.41 -2.18 -0.96
N LEU A 42 2.37 -2.61 -0.14
CA LEU A 42 3.79 -2.36 -0.33
C LEU A 42 4.27 -2.92 -1.67
N ARG A 43 3.94 -4.18 -1.97
CA ARG A 43 4.35 -4.88 -3.20
C ARG A 43 3.66 -4.36 -4.46
N GLU A 44 2.36 -4.07 -4.39
CA GLU A 44 1.54 -3.80 -5.57
C GLU A 44 1.34 -2.31 -5.85
N SER A 45 1.64 -1.43 -4.89
CA SER A 45 1.42 0.01 -5.01
C SER A 45 2.62 0.84 -4.54
N ALA A 46 2.95 0.81 -3.25
CA ALA A 46 3.85 1.82 -2.68
C ALA A 46 5.28 1.77 -3.24
N SER A 47 5.83 0.56 -3.44
CA SER A 47 7.16 0.40 -4.04
C SER A 47 7.24 1.05 -5.43
N HIS A 48 6.21 0.83 -6.27
CA HIS A 48 6.15 1.40 -7.61
C HIS A 48 6.00 2.92 -7.60
N PHE A 49 5.18 3.44 -6.69
CA PHE A 49 5.02 4.89 -6.52
C PHE A 49 6.36 5.56 -6.18
N PHE A 50 7.07 5.06 -5.16
CA PHE A 50 8.33 5.66 -4.76
C PHE A 50 9.44 5.47 -5.80
N GLN A 51 9.46 4.34 -6.51
CA GLN A 51 10.40 4.13 -7.62
C GLN A 51 10.17 5.14 -8.75
N MET A 52 8.91 5.44 -9.07
CA MET A 52 8.56 6.48 -10.05
C MET A 52 8.99 7.87 -9.59
N VAL A 53 8.80 8.20 -8.30
CA VAL A 53 9.13 9.53 -7.75
C VAL A 53 10.65 9.75 -7.64
N ALA A 54 11.40 8.73 -7.23
CA ALA A 54 12.84 8.84 -7.03
C ALA A 54 13.65 8.77 -8.35
N GLY A 55 13.08 8.13 -9.38
CA GLY A 55 13.78 7.88 -10.64
C GLY A 55 14.97 6.93 -10.49
N ASP A 56 15.84 6.88 -11.50
CA ASP A 56 16.96 5.92 -11.56
C ASP A 56 18.11 6.23 -10.57
N ASN A 57 18.07 7.39 -9.91
CA ASN A 57 19.17 7.88 -9.08
C ASN A 57 19.17 7.33 -7.64
N TYR A 58 18.07 6.71 -7.19
CA TYR A 58 17.96 6.21 -5.83
C TYR A 58 17.22 4.88 -5.76
N PRO A 59 17.89 3.77 -5.38
CA PRO A 59 17.24 2.48 -5.24
C PRO A 59 16.25 2.51 -4.08
N ILE A 60 15.01 2.11 -4.35
CA ILE A 60 13.95 2.03 -3.34
C ILE A 60 13.97 0.64 -2.71
N ALA A 61 14.31 0.58 -1.43
CA ALA A 61 14.22 -0.60 -0.59
C ALA A 61 12.83 -0.65 0.07
N LYS A 62 12.22 -1.85 0.13
CA LYS A 62 10.88 -2.03 0.70
C LYS A 62 10.86 -1.73 2.19
N GLU A 63 11.97 -2.02 2.86
CA GLU A 63 12.17 -1.85 4.30
C GLU A 63 12.21 -0.37 4.70
N ASP A 64 12.45 0.54 3.74
CA ASP A 64 12.43 1.98 3.96
C ASP A 64 11.04 2.61 3.78
N ILE A 65 10.03 1.81 3.43
CA ILE A 65 8.65 2.26 3.22
C ILE A 65 7.77 1.79 4.38
N ALA A 66 7.20 2.73 5.12
CA ALA A 66 6.19 2.45 6.14
C ALA A 66 4.79 2.62 5.55
N ILE A 67 3.93 1.61 5.70
CA ILE A 67 2.51 1.66 5.34
C ILE A 67 1.68 1.90 6.59
N THR A 68 0.59 2.65 6.47
CA THR A 68 -0.43 2.78 7.51
C THR A 68 -1.78 2.65 6.85
N VAL A 69 -2.53 1.62 7.22
CA VAL A 69 -3.92 1.40 6.77
C VAL A 69 -4.87 2.05 7.77
N TRP A 70 -5.71 2.96 7.30
CA TRP A 70 -6.61 3.74 8.15
C TRP A 70 -7.99 3.12 8.28
N LYS A 71 -8.55 2.66 7.16
CA LYS A 71 -9.88 2.09 7.09
C LYS A 71 -9.91 1.00 6.04
N THR A 72 -10.62 -0.08 6.35
CA THR A 72 -10.93 -1.16 5.41
C THR A 72 -12.43 -1.44 5.42
N GLU A 73 -13.03 -1.65 4.25
CA GLU A 73 -14.44 -2.01 4.15
C GLU A 73 -14.73 -2.87 2.91
N PRO A 74 -15.80 -3.69 2.93
CA PRO A 74 -16.29 -4.35 1.73
C PRO A 74 -16.70 -3.30 0.69
N PHE A 75 -16.35 -3.56 -0.57
CA PHE A 75 -16.62 -2.69 -1.70
C PHE A 75 -17.47 -3.44 -2.73
N SER A 76 -18.47 -2.79 -3.32
CA SER A 76 -19.39 -3.43 -4.28
C SER A 76 -19.32 -2.88 -5.70
N GLY A 77 -18.43 -1.90 -5.97
CA GLY A 77 -18.41 -1.19 -7.25
C GLY A 77 -19.33 0.01 -7.22
#